data_AF-A0A6P2BKG2-F1
#
_entry.id   AF-A0A6P2BKG2-F1
#
_cell.length_a   1.000
_cell.length_b   1.000
_cell.length_c   1.000
_cell.angle_alpha   90.00
_cell.angle_beta   90.00
_cell.angle_gamma   90.00
#
_symmetry.space_group_name_H-M   'P 1'
#
loop_
_entity.id
_entity.type
_entity.pdbx_description
1 polymer ?
#
loop_
_entity_poly.entity_id
_entity_poly.type
_entity_poly.pdbx_seq_one_letter_code
_entity_poly.pdbx_strand_id
1 'polypeptide(L)'
;MGQLIIGEQPALREAIRIGIGLNSGEVVAGFLGSPVAPDYTVVGDVVNTADRICSAAPPGAILIGEATQAQVGPRWRLKARTSIAAKGKDADVGVLEVEFDAAD
;
A
#
# COMPACT_ATOMS: atom_id res chain seq x y z
N MET A 1 -2.35 26.91 -45.73
CA MET A 1 -1.03 26.38 -45.29
C MET A 1 -0.91 26.60 -43.80
N GLY A 2 -1.14 25.56 -43.01
CA GLY A 2 -0.94 25.56 -41.57
C GLY A 2 -0.74 24.11 -41.17
N GLN A 3 0.52 23.70 -41.02
CA GLN A 3 0.86 22.34 -40.66
C GLN A 3 0.68 22.21 -39.15
N LEU A 4 -0.32 21.42 -38.74
CA LEU A 4 -0.52 21.04 -37.36
C LEU A 4 0.64 20.11 -36.95
N ILE A 5 1.57 20.60 -36.15
CA ILE A 5 2.56 19.75 -35.50
C ILE A 5 1.85 19.05 -34.34
N ILE A 6 1.39 17.82 -34.57
CA ILE A 6 1.10 16.90 -33.47
C ILE A 6 2.45 16.44 -32.94
N GLY A 7 2.94 17.13 -31.91
CA GLY A 7 4.13 16.68 -31.18
C GLY A 7 3.82 15.33 -30.55
N GLU A 8 4.63 14.31 -30.85
CA GLU A 8 4.57 13.04 -30.15
C GLU A 8 4.75 13.32 -28.65
N GLN A 9 3.72 13.03 -27.85
CA GLN A 9 3.88 13.00 -26.41
C GLN A 9 4.90 11.91 -26.09
N PRO A 10 5.97 12.19 -25.32
CA PRO A 10 6.93 11.15 -24.97
C PRO A 10 6.17 10.05 -24.23
N ALA A 11 6.04 8.89 -24.87
CA ALA A 11 5.61 7.67 -24.20
C ALA A 11 6.44 7.55 -22.93
N LEU A 12 5.79 7.33 -21.78
CA LEU A 12 6.44 7.20 -20.48
C LEU A 12 7.60 6.20 -20.62
N ARG A 13 8.85 6.69 -20.71
CA ARG A 13 10.01 5.87 -21.12
C ARG A 13 10.50 4.93 -20.01
N GLU A 14 9.95 5.05 -18.81
CA GLU A 14 10.26 4.20 -17.66
C GLU A 14 8.98 3.64 -17.04
N ALA A 15 9.01 2.36 -16.71
CA ALA A 15 7.90 1.69 -16.02
C ALA A 15 7.77 2.22 -14.59
N ILE A 16 6.58 2.69 -14.23
CA ILE A 16 6.26 3.06 -12.85
C ILE A 16 6.32 1.80 -11.99
N ARG A 17 7.14 1.84 -10.93
CA ARG A 17 7.20 0.76 -9.94
C ARG A 17 6.48 1.19 -8.67
N ILE A 18 5.54 0.35 -8.23
CA ILE A 18 4.65 0.63 -7.10
C ILE A 18 5.03 -0.31 -5.94
N GLY A 19 5.20 0.24 -4.74
CA GLY A 19 5.21 -0.53 -3.50
C GLY A 19 3.82 -0.52 -2.88
N ILE A 20 3.37 -1.65 -2.33
CA ILE A 20 2.05 -1.79 -1.72
C ILE A 20 2.22 -2.28 -0.28
N GLY A 21 1.51 -1.65 0.65
CA GLY A 21 1.42 -2.09 2.04
C GLY A 21 -0.02 -2.37 2.44
N LEU A 22 -0.25 -3.51 3.09
CA LEU A 22 -1.56 -3.94 3.58
C LEU A 22 -1.50 -4.22 5.08
N ASN A 23 -2.52 -3.78 5.80
CA ASN A 23 -2.75 -4.15 7.18
C ASN A 23 -4.23 -4.29 7.45
N SER A 24 -4.59 -5.13 8.42
CA SER A 24 -5.96 -5.39 8.81
C SER A 24 -6.18 -5.09 10.28
N GLY A 25 -7.36 -4.60 10.62
CA GLY A 25 -7.78 -4.39 12.01
C GLY A 25 -8.94 -3.41 12.10
N GLU A 26 -9.34 -3.11 13.33
CA GLU A 26 -10.44 -2.20 13.60
C GLU A 26 -10.05 -0.75 13.27
N VAL A 27 -11.00 -0.03 12.67
CA VAL A 27 -10.85 1.38 12.28
C VAL A 27 -12.13 2.13 12.58
N VAL A 28 -12.02 3.46 12.71
CA VAL A 28 -13.18 4.35 12.71
C VAL A 28 -13.35 4.89 11.30
N ALA A 29 -14.48 4.60 10.67
CA ALA A 29 -14.84 5.12 9.35
C ALA A 29 -15.97 6.14 9.47
N GLY A 30 -15.90 7.23 8.71
CA GLY A 30 -16.95 8.24 8.71
C GLY A 30 -16.61 9.47 7.88
N PHE A 31 -17.51 10.45 7.91
CA PHE A 31 -17.30 11.75 7.29
C PHE A 31 -16.45 12.64 8.20
N LEU A 32 -15.36 13.17 7.66
CA LEU A 32 -14.48 14.15 8.28
C LEU A 32 -14.45 15.41 7.42
N GLY A 33 -14.29 16.59 8.03
CA GLY A 33 -14.24 17.86 7.31
C GLY A 33 -15.48 18.72 7.51
N SER A 34 -15.63 19.73 6.66
CA SER A 34 -16.71 20.72 6.82
C SER A 34 -18.06 20.17 6.33
N PRO A 35 -19.19 20.69 6.81
CA PRO A 35 -20.51 20.29 6.29
C PRO A 35 -20.70 20.52 4.78
N VAL A 36 -19.93 21.45 4.19
CA VAL A 36 -20.03 21.81 2.76
C VAL A 36 -19.05 21.02 1.87
N ALA A 37 -18.08 20.34 2.48
CA ALA A 37 -17.12 19.47 1.79
C ALA A 37 -16.70 18.35 2.75
N PRO A 38 -17.55 17.33 2.95
CA PRO A 38 -17.22 16.19 3.79
C PRO A 38 -16.42 15.14 3.01
N ASP A 39 -15.34 14.65 3.61
CA ASP A 39 -14.53 13.55 3.09
C ASP A 39 -14.86 12.27 3.87
N TYR A 40 -15.28 11.21 3.18
CA TYR A 40 -15.43 9.91 3.82
C TYR A 40 -14.05 9.24 3.94
N THR A 41 -13.61 9.01 5.17
CA THR A 41 -12.25 8.54 5.47
C THR A 41 -12.26 7.51 6.60
N VAL A 42 -11.13 6.82 6.75
CA VAL A 42 -10.83 5.88 7.83
C VAL A 42 -9.68 6.41 8.67
N VAL A 43 -9.81 6.31 9.99
CA VAL A 43 -8.76 6.72 10.94
C VAL A 43 -8.50 5.63 11.98
N GLY A 44 -7.26 5.56 12.45
CA GLY A 44 -6.84 4.63 13.49
C GLY A 44 -5.38 4.20 13.35
N ASP A 45 -4.86 3.56 14.39
CA ASP A 45 -3.49 3.03 14.41
C ASP A 45 -3.23 1.97 13.32
N VAL A 46 -4.26 1.19 12.96
CA VAL A 46 -4.20 0.21 11.86
C VAL A 46 -3.84 0.88 10.53
N VAL A 47 -4.42 2.05 10.24
CA VAL A 47 -4.17 2.81 9.00
C VAL A 47 -2.75 3.37 8.99
N ASN A 48 -2.30 3.92 10.12
CA ASN A 48 -0.91 4.38 10.28
C ASN A 48 0.10 3.23 10.14
N THR A 49 -0.27 2.03 10.59
CA THR A 49 0.56 0.83 10.42
C THR A 49 0.61 0.42 8.95
N ALA A 50 -0.52 0.43 8.24
CA ALA A 50 -0.56 0.14 6.80
C ALA A 50 0.33 1.11 5.99
N ASP A 51 0.26 2.41 6.30
CA ASP A 51 1.10 3.44 5.67
C ASP A 51 2.60 3.19 5.88
N ARG A 52 2.99 2.78 7.09
CA ARG A 52 4.39 2.40 7.39
C ARG A 52 4.83 1.15 6.65
N ILE A 53 3.97 0.14 6.56
CA ILE A 53 4.22 -1.08 5.78
C ILE A 53 4.42 -0.71 4.31
N CYS A 54 3.57 0.18 3.78
CA CYS A 54 3.67 0.67 2.40
C CYS A 54 4.97 1.43 2.15
N SER A 55 5.35 2.31 3.08
CA SER A 55 6.61 3.08 3.03
C SER A 55 7.86 2.18 3.07
N ALA A 56 7.75 1.01 3.69
CA ALA A 56 8.83 0.01 3.73
C ALA A 56 8.84 -0.92 2.50
N ALA A 57 7.80 -0.89 1.66
CA ALA A 57 7.68 -1.78 0.51
C ALA A 57 8.63 -1.36 -0.63
N PRO A 58 9.57 -2.23 -1.04
CA PRO A 58 10.39 -1.96 -2.21
C PRO A 58 9.53 -1.79 -3.48
N PRO A 59 10.03 -1.07 -4.50
CA PRO A 59 9.28 -0.92 -5.75
C PRO A 59 9.00 -2.27 -6.41
N GLY A 60 7.72 -2.60 -6.60
CA GLY A 60 7.23 -3.88 -7.13
C GLY A 60 6.87 -4.92 -6.08
N ALA A 61 7.02 -4.61 -4.78
CA ALA A 61 6.70 -5.54 -3.70
C ALA A 61 5.35 -5.22 -3.05
N ILE A 62 4.70 -6.28 -2.54
CA ILE A 62 3.52 -6.20 -1.69
C ILE A 62 3.89 -6.71 -0.31
N LEU A 63 3.86 -5.84 0.70
CA LEU A 63 4.08 -6.18 2.09
C LEU A 63 2.75 -6.23 2.84
N ILE A 64 2.59 -7.23 3.70
CA ILE A 64 1.41 -7.40 4.55
C ILE A 64 1.82 -7.51 6.01
N GLY A 65 1.01 -6.95 6.91
CA GLY A 65 1.14 -7.17 8.34
C GLY A 65 0.63 -8.54 8.78
N GLU A 66 1.05 -8.98 9.97
CA GLU A 66 0.62 -10.26 10.56
C GLU A 66 -0.91 -10.39 10.69
N ALA A 67 -1.60 -9.29 11.01
CA ALA A 67 -3.06 -9.28 11.10
C ALA A 67 -3.74 -9.57 9.75
N THR A 68 -3.13 -9.14 8.65
CA THR A 68 -3.58 -9.48 7.29
C THR A 68 -3.19 -10.91 6.93
N GLN A 69 -1.98 -11.36 7.31
CA GLN A 69 -1.54 -12.74 7.12
C GLN A 69 -2.55 -13.73 7.72
N ALA A 70 -3.06 -13.47 8.92
CA ALA A 70 -4.02 -14.33 9.60
C ALA A 70 -5.38 -14.47 8.86
N GLN A 71 -5.66 -13.57 7.91
CA GLN A 71 -6.93 -13.51 7.17
C GLN A 71 -6.81 -13.95 5.72
N VAL A 72 -5.59 -14.03 5.18
CA VAL A 72 -5.37 -14.50 3.82
C VAL A 72 -5.31 -16.03 3.76
N GLY A 73 -6.02 -16.60 2.79
CA GLY A 73 -6.09 -18.04 2.59
C GLY A 73 -4.78 -18.64 2.04
N PRO A 74 -4.65 -19.97 2.03
CA PRO A 74 -3.43 -20.70 1.65
C PRO A 74 -3.03 -20.56 0.18
N ARG A 75 -3.84 -19.88 -0.64
CA ARG A 75 -3.53 -19.60 -2.06
C ARG A 75 -2.32 -18.68 -2.21
N TRP A 76 -2.07 -17.82 -1.23
CA TRP A 76 -1.00 -16.83 -1.32
C TRP A 76 0.29 -17.38 -0.76
N ARG A 77 1.37 -17.31 -1.55
CA ARG A 77 2.71 -17.63 -1.07
C ARG A 77 3.26 -16.41 -0.34
N LEU A 78 3.68 -16.61 0.91
CA LEU A 78 4.15 -15.54 1.77
C LEU A 78 5.59 -15.84 2.20
N LYS A 79 6.47 -14.86 1.99
CA LYS A 79 7.85 -14.91 2.44
C LYS A 79 8.02 -13.97 3.63
N ALA A 80 8.46 -14.50 4.77
CA ALA A 80 8.86 -13.67 5.89
C ALA A 80 10.04 -12.79 5.46
N ARG A 81 9.93 -11.47 5.61
CA ARG A 81 10.92 -10.53 5.06
C ARG A 81 11.57 -9.66 6.12
N THR A 82 10.81 -9.01 6.99
CA THR A 82 11.38 -7.98 7.86
C THR A 82 10.49 -7.68 9.05
N SER A 83 11.08 -7.11 10.10
CA SER A 83 10.35 -6.40 11.15
C SER A 83 10.56 -4.90 10.93
N ILE A 84 9.48 -4.11 10.85
CA ILE A 84 9.58 -2.66 10.64
C ILE A 84 9.49 -1.93 11.98
N ALA A 85 10.39 -0.97 12.19
CA ALA A 85 10.35 -0.09 13.35
C ALA A 85 9.13 0.84 13.24
N ALA A 86 8.16 0.67 14.13
CA ALA A 86 7.00 1.54 14.21
C ALA A 86 7.22 2.58 15.32
N LYS A 87 7.66 3.80 14.96
CA LYS A 87 7.78 4.92 15.90
C LYS A 87 6.44 5.16 16.60
N GLY A 88 6.38 4.90 17.91
CA GLY A 88 5.16 4.99 18.72
C GLY A 88 4.53 3.65 19.13
N LYS A 89 5.14 2.52 18.75
CA LYS A 89 4.78 1.18 19.25
C LYS A 89 5.93 0.59 20.07
N ASP A 90 5.59 -0.16 21.12
CA ASP A 90 6.56 -0.84 22.00
C ASP A 90 7.22 -2.07 21.36
N ALA A 91 6.68 -2.56 20.24
CA ALA A 91 7.23 -3.69 19.50
C ALA A 91 7.27 -3.39 18.00
N ASP A 92 8.31 -3.91 17.33
CA ASP A 92 8.40 -3.87 15.87
C ASP A 92 7.23 -4.62 15.24
N VAL A 93 6.80 -4.16 14.06
CA VAL A 93 5.69 -4.79 13.32
C VAL A 93 6.28 -5.82 12.36
N GLY A 94 5.93 -7.10 12.56
CA GLY A 94 6.28 -8.16 11.63
C GLY A 94 5.58 -7.97 10.28
N VAL A 95 6.34 -8.10 9.19
CA VAL A 95 5.80 -8.05 7.82
C VAL A 95 6.27 -9.21 6.96
N LEU A 96 5.35 -9.63 6.10
CA LEU A 96 5.56 -10.67 5.11
C LEU A 96 5.40 -10.06 3.72
N GLU A 97 6.16 -10.58 2.76
CA GLU A 97 5.99 -10.23 1.35
C GLU A 97 5.14 -11.29 0.65
N VAL A 98 4.22 -10.83 -0.18
CA VAL A 98 3.45 -11.70 -1.06
C VAL A 98 4.29 -12.01 -2.29
N GLU A 99 4.51 -13.30 -2.55
CA GLU A 99 5.10 -13.74 -3.79
C GLU A 99 4.00 -14.03 -4.81
N PHE A 100 4.08 -13.35 -5.95
CA PHE A 100 3.19 -13.54 -7.09
C PHE A 100 4.05 -13.65 -8.35
N ASP A 101 3.61 -14.48 -9.29
CA ASP A 101 4.24 -14.52 -10.61
C ASP A 101 3.53 -13.51 -11.52
N ALA A 102 4.25 -12.96 -12.51
CA ALA A 102 3.63 -12.03 -13.47
C ALA A 102 2.59 -12.72 -14.37
N ALA A 103 2.48 -14.04 -14.27
CA ALA A 103 1.55 -14.88 -15.02
C ALA A 103 0.26 -15.27 -14.24
N ASP A 104 0.11 -14.84 -12.97
CA ASP A 104 -1.06 -15.13 -12.11
C ASP A 104 -2.28 -14.22 -12.37
#